data_AF-V8N529-F1
#
_entry.id   AF-V8N529-F1
#
_cell.length_a   1.000
_cell.length_b   1.000
_cell.length_c   1.000
_cell.angle_alpha   90.00
_cell.angle_beta   90.00
_cell.angle_gamma   90.00
#
_symmetry.space_group_name_H-M   'P 1'
#
loop_
_entity.id
_entity.type
_entity.pdbx_description
1 polymer ?
#
loop_
_entity_poly.entity_id
_entity_poly.type
_entity_poly.pdbx_seq_one_letter_code
_entity_poly.pdbx_strand_id
1 'polypeptide(L)'
;MACVELSRPGPHALILVTQVGRFTTEDATAAKCVWNIFGAESAKHTIVLFTCMEDLSGYPLQEYVQKSDNRNLREVIWRCGNRACGFNNKAKGDEQERQVTDLMATVQST
;
A
#
# COMPACT_ATOMS: atom_id res chain seq x y z
N MET A 1 -1.34 -17.89 -15.02
CA MET A 1 -0.14 -17.01 -14.92
C MET A 1 -0.24 -15.70 -15.71
N ALA A 2 -1.40 -15.31 -16.26
CA ALA A 2 -1.53 -14.09 -17.09
C ALA A 2 -1.03 -12.80 -16.41
N CYS A 3 -1.18 -12.66 -15.09
CA CYS A 3 -0.69 -11.49 -14.35
C CYS A 3 0.82 -11.26 -14.52
N VAL A 4 1.64 -12.32 -14.39
CA VAL A 4 3.10 -12.22 -14.53
C VAL A 4 3.48 -11.87 -15.97
N GLU A 5 2.81 -12.47 -16.95
CA GLU A 5 3.06 -12.21 -18.37
C GLU A 5 2.70 -10.78 -18.77
N LEU A 6 1.55 -10.27 -18.32
CA LEU A 6 1.12 -8.89 -18.57
C LEU A 6 1.99 -7.86 -17.87
N SER A 7 2.74 -8.27 -16.84
CA SER A 7 3.61 -7.39 -16.06
C SER A 7 5.07 -7.44 -16.54
N ARG A 8 5.41 -8.17 -17.60
CA ARG A 8 6.80 -8.26 -18.08
C ARG A 8 7.34 -6.88 -18.49
N PRO A 9 8.62 -6.57 -18.22
CA PRO A 9 9.67 -7.43 -17.65
C PRO A 9 9.53 -7.70 -16.14
N GLY A 10 8.70 -6.91 -15.45
CA GLY A 10 8.35 -7.00 -14.04
C GLY A 10 7.64 -5.70 -13.64
N PRO A 11 6.81 -5.70 -12.59
CA PRO A 11 6.17 -4.47 -12.12
C PRO A 11 7.21 -3.51 -11.54
N HIS A 12 7.08 -2.21 -11.84
CA HIS A 12 7.87 -1.15 -11.18
C HIS A 12 7.51 -1.02 -9.69
N ALA A 13 6.23 -1.19 -9.38
CA ALA A 13 5.71 -1.18 -8.03
C ALA A 13 4.52 -2.14 -7.92
N LEU A 14 4.35 -2.71 -6.73
CA LEU A 14 3.16 -3.46 -6.33
C LEU A 14 2.36 -2.59 -5.36
N ILE A 15 1.05 -2.47 -5.57
CA ILE A 15 0.19 -1.69 -4.69
C ILE A 15 -0.70 -2.66 -3.89
N LEU A 16 -0.44 -2.77 -2.59
CA LEU A 16 -1.29 -3.51 -1.66
C LEU A 16 -2.37 -2.57 -1.12
N VAL A 17 -3.60 -2.74 -1.61
CA VAL A 17 -4.74 -1.91 -1.21
C VAL A 17 -5.42 -2.49 0.02
N THR A 18 -5.60 -1.69 1.06
CA THR A 18 -6.34 -2.05 2.29
C THR A 18 -7.19 -0.87 2.76
N GLN A 19 -8.19 -1.10 3.61
CA GLN A 19 -9.01 -0.04 4.20
C GLN A 19 -8.43 0.35 5.56
N VAL A 20 -8.44 1.65 5.88
CA VAL A 20 -8.15 2.13 7.24
C VAL A 20 -8.96 1.35 8.27
N GLY A 21 -8.29 0.91 9.34
CA GLY A 21 -8.93 0.22 10.46
C GLY A 21 -9.31 -1.24 10.21
N ARG A 22 -9.07 -1.78 9.00
CA ARG A 22 -9.55 -3.12 8.61
C ARG A 22 -8.47 -4.04 8.05
N PHE A 23 -7.21 -3.83 8.44
CA PHE A 23 -6.16 -4.75 8.02
C PHE A 23 -6.29 -6.10 8.72
N THR A 24 -6.54 -7.17 7.97
CA THR A 24 -6.79 -8.52 8.52
C THR A 24 -5.64 -9.50 8.25
N THR A 25 -5.78 -10.73 8.76
CA THR A 25 -4.85 -11.83 8.48
C THR A 25 -4.87 -12.22 7.01
N GLU A 26 -6.03 -12.09 6.35
CA GLU A 26 -6.21 -12.32 4.92
C GLU A 26 -5.39 -11.33 4.09
N ASP A 27 -5.37 -10.06 4.46
CA ASP A 27 -4.53 -9.05 3.79
C ASP A 27 -3.04 -9.40 3.88
N ALA A 28 -2.57 -9.77 5.08
CA ALA A 28 -1.18 -10.18 5.29
C ALA A 28 -0.83 -11.46 4.50
N THR A 29 -1.78 -12.39 4.41
CA THR A 29 -1.62 -13.63 3.64
C THR A 29 -1.57 -13.33 2.15
N ALA A 30 -2.45 -12.46 1.64
CA ALA A 30 -2.45 -12.03 0.25
C ALA A 30 -1.12 -11.36 -0.13
N ALA A 31 -0.60 -10.46 0.71
CA ALA A 31 0.69 -9.82 0.49
C ALA A 31 1.83 -10.87 0.38
N LYS A 32 1.89 -11.83 1.31
CA LYS A 32 2.88 -12.92 1.30
C LYS A 32 2.75 -13.80 0.05
N CYS A 33 1.53 -14.10 -0.39
CA CYS A 33 1.28 -14.86 -1.62
C CYS A 33 1.79 -14.12 -2.86
N VAL A 34 1.53 -12.81 -2.97
CA VAL A 34 2.05 -11.98 -4.08
C VAL A 34 3.57 -11.97 -4.06
N TRP A 35 4.20 -11.80 -2.90
CA TRP A 35 5.66 -11.83 -2.80
C TRP A 35 6.24 -13.20 -3.14
N ASN A 36 5.54 -14.31 -2.85
CA ASN A 36 6.00 -15.63 -3.30
C ASN A 36 5.91 -15.79 -4.83
N ILE A 37 4.94 -15.14 -5.49
CA ILE A 37 4.77 -15.18 -6.95
C ILE A 37 5.83 -14.33 -7.66
N PHE A 38 6.08 -13.11 -7.19
CA PHE A 38 7.01 -12.16 -7.82
C PHE A 38 8.43 -12.20 -7.23
N GLY A 39 8.67 -13.05 -6.22
CA GLY A 39 9.93 -13.15 -5.47
C GLY A 39 9.92 -12.32 -4.19
N ALA A 40 10.52 -12.83 -3.12
CA ALA A 40 10.44 -12.20 -1.79
C ALA A 40 10.93 -10.74 -1.75
N GLU A 41 11.88 -10.39 -2.62
CA GLU A 41 12.39 -9.03 -2.78
C GLU A 41 11.34 -8.05 -3.31
N SER A 42 10.27 -8.53 -3.94
CA SER A 42 9.15 -7.69 -4.39
C SER A 42 8.42 -6.97 -3.25
N ALA A 43 8.59 -7.41 -1.99
CA ALA A 43 8.18 -6.65 -0.81
C ALA A 43 8.85 -5.26 -0.79
N LYS A 44 10.11 -5.17 -1.22
CA LYS A 44 10.84 -3.91 -1.35
C LYS A 44 10.37 -3.05 -2.52
N HIS A 45 9.45 -3.53 -3.35
CA HIS A 45 8.76 -2.73 -4.37
C HIS A 45 7.27 -2.56 -4.08
N THR A 46 6.81 -2.97 -2.90
CA THR A 46 5.42 -2.88 -2.49
C THR A 46 5.15 -1.57 -1.74
N ILE A 47 4.04 -0.92 -2.06
CA ILE A 47 3.48 0.26 -1.39
C ILE A 47 2.15 -0.16 -0.77
N VAL A 48 1.95 0.12 0.53
CA VAL A 48 0.67 -0.12 1.21
C VAL A 48 -0.24 1.10 1.01
N LEU A 49 -1.34 0.92 0.28
CA LEU A 49 -2.29 1.99 -0.01
C LEU A 49 -3.54 1.82 0.87
N PHE A 50 -3.78 2.80 1.74
CA PHE A 50 -4.93 2.86 2.62
C PHE A 50 -6.07 3.63 1.96
N THR A 51 -7.23 2.99 1.84
CA THR A 51 -8.48 3.60 1.36
C THR A 51 -9.36 4.01 2.53
N CYS A 52 -10.40 4.79 2.25
CA CYS A 52 -11.29 5.39 3.25
C CYS A 52 -10.56 6.32 4.23
N MET A 53 -9.64 7.13 3.70
CA MET A 53 -8.91 8.13 4.49
C MET A 53 -9.83 9.14 5.19
N GLU A 54 -11.04 9.36 4.68
CA GLU A 54 -12.05 10.18 5.34
C GLU A 54 -12.44 9.64 6.73
N ASP A 55 -12.32 8.33 6.97
CA ASP A 55 -12.62 7.70 8.27
C ASP A 55 -11.61 8.10 9.36
N LEU A 56 -10.42 8.58 8.97
CA LEU A 56 -9.42 9.12 9.90
C LEU A 56 -9.77 10.53 10.40
N SER A 57 -10.79 11.20 9.86
CA SER A 57 -11.21 12.54 10.31
C SER A 57 -10.05 13.56 10.41
N GLY A 58 -9.14 13.53 9.43
CA GLY A 58 -7.95 14.39 9.39
C GLY A 58 -6.75 13.87 10.20
N TYR A 59 -6.88 12.72 10.86
CA TYR A 59 -5.77 12.09 11.56
C TYR A 59 -4.66 11.65 10.58
N PRO A 60 -3.38 12.01 10.82
CA PRO A 60 -2.31 11.71 9.87
C PRO A 60 -2.09 10.21 9.69
N LEU A 61 -1.96 9.76 8.43
CA LEU A 61 -1.73 8.34 8.11
C LEU A 61 -0.50 7.78 8.84
N GLN A 62 0.58 8.57 8.91
CA GLN A 62 1.83 8.07 9.48
C GLN A 62 1.71 7.84 10.97
N GLU A 63 0.90 8.63 11.66
CA GLU A 63 0.60 8.35 13.06
C GLU A 63 -0.32 7.14 13.22
N TYR A 64 -1.31 6.97 12.34
CA TYR A 64 -2.19 5.78 12.35
C TYR A 64 -1.37 4.50 12.21
N VAL A 65 -0.44 4.47 11.25
CA VAL A 65 0.47 3.35 11.03
C VAL A 65 1.37 3.11 12.24
N GLN A 66 2.00 4.16 12.78
CA GLN A 66 2.93 4.04 13.90
C GLN A 66 2.26 3.59 15.21
N LYS A 67 1.03 4.06 15.47
CA LYS A 67 0.28 3.75 16.69
C LYS A 67 -0.57 2.48 16.59
N SER A 68 -0.58 1.82 15.44
CA SER A 68 -1.32 0.57 15.27
C SER A 68 -0.80 -0.53 16.21
N ASP A 69 -1.71 -1.19 16.92
CA ASP A 69 -1.45 -2.39 17.71
C ASP A 69 -1.46 -3.68 16.86
N ASN A 70 -1.89 -3.58 15.60
CA ASN A 70 -1.95 -4.68 14.66
C ASN A 70 -0.55 -5.10 14.21
N ARG A 71 -0.07 -6.21 14.77
CA ARG A 71 1.26 -6.76 14.47
C ARG A 71 1.44 -7.15 13.01
N ASN A 72 0.41 -7.69 12.36
CA ASN A 72 0.49 -8.08 10.95
C ASN A 72 0.67 -6.85 10.07
N LEU A 73 -0.07 -5.77 10.36
CA LEU A 73 0.06 -4.51 9.63
C LEU A 73 1.47 -3.94 9.75
N ARG A 74 1.99 -3.88 11.00
CA ARG A 74 3.35 -3.38 11.26
C ARG A 74 4.42 -4.21 10.56
N GLU A 75 4.28 -5.53 10.55
CA GLU A 75 5.22 -6.42 9.84
C GLU A 75 5.20 -6.15 8.33
N VAL A 76 4.02 -6.05 7.73
CA VAL A 76 3.88 -5.81 6.28
C VAL A 76 4.46 -4.46 5.89
N ILE A 77 4.14 -3.39 6.62
CA ILE A 77 4.67 -2.04 6.35
C ILE A 77 6.19 -2.02 6.49
N TRP A 78 6.75 -2.67 7.52
CA TRP A 78 8.19 -2.75 7.71
C TRP A 78 8.88 -3.47 6.53
N ARG A 79 8.35 -4.63 6.10
CA ARG A 79 8.85 -5.34 4.91
C ARG A 79 8.73 -4.51 3.63
N CYS A 80 7.72 -3.65 3.56
CA CYS A 80 7.50 -2.70 2.47
C CYS A 80 8.36 -1.43 2.59
N GLY A 81 9.39 -1.40 3.44
CA GLY A 81 10.29 -0.24 3.57
C GLY A 81 9.61 1.00 4.15
N ASN A 82 8.54 0.82 4.94
CA ASN A 82 7.69 1.88 5.48
C ASN A 82 6.98 2.75 4.42
N ARG A 83 6.81 2.25 3.19
CA ARG A 83 6.04 2.95 2.16
C ARG A 83 4.54 2.73 2.37
N ALA A 84 3.86 3.81 2.73
CA ALA A 84 2.42 3.86 2.86
C ALA A 84 1.85 5.13 2.22
N CYS A 85 0.71 5.00 1.55
CA CYS A 85 -0.03 6.10 0.92
C CYS A 85 -1.49 6.06 1.35
N GLY A 86 -2.14 7.23 1.43
CA GLY A 86 -3.54 7.35 1.81
C GLY A 86 -4.37 7.88 0.65
N PHE A 87 -5.50 7.25 0.37
CA PHE A 87 -6.43 7.63 -0.68
C PHE A 87 -7.85 7.81 -0.15
N ASN A 88 -8.46 8.93 -0.55
CA ASN A 88 -9.89 9.11 -0.56
C ASN A 88 -10.38 8.88 -1.99
N ASN A 89 -10.97 7.71 -2.26
CA ASN A 89 -11.44 7.37 -3.61
C ASN A 89 -12.66 8.20 -4.07
N LYS A 90 -13.27 8.97 -3.16
CA LYS A 90 -14.36 9.90 -3.46
C LYS A 90 -13.83 11.30 -3.81
N ALA A 91 -12.55 11.59 -3.54
CA ALA A 91 -11.92 12.88 -3.83
C ALA A 91 -12.06 13.26 -5.31
N LYS A 92 -12.16 14.58 -5.56
CA LYS A 92 -12.24 15.19 -6.89
C LYS A 92 -11.36 16.44 -6.93
N GLY A 93 -11.02 16.88 -8.15
CA GLY A 93 -10.20 18.07 -8.37
C GLY A 93 -8.83 17.96 -7.68
N ASP A 94 -8.40 19.03 -7.05
CA ASP A 94 -7.06 19.19 -6.46
C ASP A 94 -6.73 18.09 -5.43
N GLU A 95 -7.70 17.62 -4.64
CA GLU A 95 -7.46 16.54 -3.67
C GLU A 95 -7.11 15.21 -4.38
N GLN A 96 -7.83 14.90 -5.47
CA GLN A 96 -7.56 13.72 -6.28
C GLN A 96 -6.19 13.82 -6.97
N GLU A 97 -5.85 14.99 -7.51
CA GLU A 97 -4.55 15.21 -8.17
C GLU A 97 -3.39 15.10 -7.18
N ARG A 98 -3.55 15.66 -5.97
CA ARG A 98 -2.54 15.60 -4.92
C ARG A 98 -2.26 14.17 -4.47
N GLN A 99 -3.30 13.36 -4.17
CA GLN A 99 -3.09 11.98 -3.72
C GLN A 99 -2.44 11.10 -4.81
N VAL A 100 -2.76 11.34 -6.08
CA VAL A 100 -2.11 10.66 -7.21
C VAL A 100 -0.65 11.09 -7.32
N THR A 101 -0.36 12.38 -7.19
CA THR A 101 1.02 12.91 -7.23
C THR A 101 1.88 12.30 -6.11
N ASP A 102 1.35 12.23 -4.89
CA ASP A 102 2.04 11.63 -3.73
C ASP A 102 2.35 10.13 -3.97
N LEU A 103 1.40 9.38 -4.56
CA LEU A 103 1.61 7.98 -4.94
C LEU A 103 2.71 7.86 -6.01
N MET A 104 2.66 8.68 -7.05
CA MET A 104 3.64 8.62 -8.14
C MET A 104 5.06 8.96 -7.68
N ALA A 105 5.21 9.91 -6.75
CA ALA A 105 6.50 10.21 -6.13
C ALA A 105 7.03 9.01 -5.31
N THR A 106 6.14 8.27 -4.64
CA THR A 106 6.50 7.05 -3.91
C THR A 106 6.93 5.94 -4.88
N VAL A 107 6.22 5.76 -6.00
CA VAL A 107 6.60 4.79 -7.05
C VAL A 107 7.97 5.12 -7.65
N GLN A 108 8.28 6.40 -7.88
CA GLN A 108 9.57 6.82 -8.46
C GLN A 108 10.77 6.66 -7.50
N SER A 109 10.53 6.60 -6.20
CA SER A 109 11.56 6.40 -5.17
C SER A 109 11.74 4.94 -4.76
N THR A 110 11.02 4.03 -5.42
CA THR A 110 11.01 2.59 -5.14
C THR A 110 12.12 1.85 -5.89
#